data_AF-A0A4U9HG88-F1
#
_entry.id   AF-A0A4U9HG88-F1
#
_cell.length_a   1.000
_cell.length_b   1.000
_cell.length_c   1.000
_cell.angle_alpha   90.00
_cell.angle_beta   90.00
_cell.angle_gamma   90.00
#
_symmetry.space_group_name_H-M   'P 1'
#
loop_
_entity.id
_entity.type
_entity.pdbx_description
1 polymer ?
#
loop_
_entity_poly.entity_id
_entity_poly.type
_entity_poly.pdbx_seq_one_letter_code
_entity_poly.pdbx_strand_id
1 'polypeptide(L)'
;MSAPRQLRLGTMLHGAAGNMSAWRHPAVSADASINFEFAKATALKAEEGKFDFLFVADGLYINEKSIPHFLNRFEPLTVLSALASVTRNLGWSARSLPRTASPLPPRVSSPASITLAAAAPAGTW
;
A
#
# COMPACT_ATOMS: atom_id res chain seq x y z
N MET A 1 1.65 -36.65 5.70
CA MET A 1 1.61 -36.08 4.34
C MET A 1 1.50 -34.57 4.49
N SER A 2 2.40 -33.78 3.89
CA SER A 2 2.28 -32.31 3.91
C SER A 2 1.05 -31.91 3.12
N ALA A 3 0.19 -31.04 3.67
CA ALA A 3 -0.94 -30.48 2.94
C ALA A 3 -0.45 -29.78 1.66
N PRO A 4 -1.21 -29.83 0.56
CA PRO A 4 -0.86 -29.10 -0.66
C PRO A 4 -0.82 -27.59 -0.34
N ARG A 5 0.32 -26.95 -0.59
CA ARG A 5 0.47 -25.51 -0.41
C ARG A 5 -0.13 -24.77 -1.61
N GLN A 6 -1.05 -23.87 -1.34
CA GLN A 6 -1.60 -22.96 -2.35
C GLN A 6 -0.74 -21.70 -2.41
N LEU A 7 -0.36 -21.29 -3.63
CA LEU A 7 0.32 -20.03 -3.86
C LEU A 7 -0.69 -18.89 -3.65
N ARG A 8 -0.33 -17.93 -2.79
CA ARG A 8 -1.12 -16.72 -2.53
C ARG A 8 -0.59 -15.60 -3.42
N LEU A 9 -1.47 -14.94 -4.16
CA LEU A 9 -1.09 -13.91 -5.13
C LEU A 9 -1.72 -12.57 -4.75
N GLY A 10 -0.93 -11.51 -4.86
CA GLY A 10 -1.37 -10.15 -4.61
C GLY A 10 -1.04 -9.23 -5.77
N THR A 11 -1.85 -8.18 -5.92
CA THR A 11 -1.66 -7.17 -6.94
C THR A 11 -1.30 -5.83 -6.30
N MET A 12 -0.48 -5.05 -6.99
CA MET A 12 -0.12 -3.70 -6.56
C MET A 12 -0.86 -2.68 -7.41
N LEU A 13 -1.62 -1.80 -6.78
CA LEU A 13 -2.25 -0.67 -7.45
C LEU A 13 -1.22 0.44 -7.67
N HIS A 14 -0.73 0.57 -8.91
CA HIS A 14 0.35 1.49 -9.27
C HIS A 14 0.04 2.24 -10.57
N GLY A 15 -1.07 2.98 -10.61
CA GLY A 15 -1.45 3.93 -11.66
C GLY A 15 -0.96 3.59 -13.09
N ALA A 16 -0.29 4.55 -13.72
CA ALA A 16 0.27 4.41 -15.07
C ALA A 16 1.56 3.56 -15.15
N ALA A 17 1.76 2.65 -14.19
CA ALA A 17 2.94 1.85 -13.90
C ALA A 17 4.12 2.59 -13.23
N GLY A 18 5.00 1.82 -12.58
CA GLY A 18 6.13 2.32 -11.79
C GLY A 18 7.37 2.74 -12.57
N ASN A 19 7.23 3.08 -13.85
CA ASN A 19 8.31 3.53 -14.71
C ASN A 19 8.11 5.00 -15.08
N MET A 20 9.19 5.79 -15.05
CA MET A 20 9.24 7.21 -15.45
C MET A 20 8.53 7.51 -16.77
N SER A 21 8.55 6.58 -17.73
CA SER A 21 8.03 6.79 -19.09
C SER A 21 6.76 5.99 -19.42
N ALA A 22 6.26 5.15 -18.50
CA ALA A 22 5.14 4.26 -18.83
C ALA A 22 3.83 5.01 -19.17
N TRP A 23 3.63 6.20 -18.60
CA TRP A 23 2.52 7.09 -18.94
C TRP A 23 2.52 7.57 -20.40
N ARG A 24 3.64 7.46 -21.12
CA ARG A 24 3.76 7.84 -22.55
C ARG A 24 3.32 6.73 -23.49
N HIS A 25 3.07 5.53 -22.98
CA HIS A 25 2.70 4.39 -23.80
C HIS A 25 1.23 4.50 -24.24
N PRO A 26 0.89 4.32 -25.53
CA PRO A 26 -0.48 4.53 -26.04
C PRO A 26 -1.52 3.59 -25.43
N ALA A 27 -1.09 2.44 -24.89
CA ALA A 27 -1.98 1.50 -24.19
C ALA A 27 -2.17 1.81 -22.69
N VAL A 28 -1.57 2.87 -22.17
CA VAL A 28 -1.64 3.25 -20.75
C VAL A 28 -2.36 4.58 -20.63
N SER A 29 -3.31 4.66 -19.70
CA SER A 29 -3.95 5.93 -19.38
C SER A 29 -3.00 6.79 -18.55
N ALA A 30 -2.66 7.99 -19.03
CA ALA A 30 -1.72 8.88 -18.35
C ALA A 30 -2.24 9.37 -16.98
N ASP A 31 -3.55 9.42 -16.80
CA ASP A 31 -4.27 9.79 -15.58
C ASP A 31 -4.51 8.61 -14.62
N ALA A 32 -4.04 7.40 -14.93
CA ALA A 32 -4.34 6.19 -14.17
C ALA A 32 -3.97 6.27 -12.67
N SER A 33 -3.04 7.14 -12.28
CA SER A 33 -2.66 7.36 -10.88
C SER A 33 -3.71 8.07 -10.03
N ILE A 34 -4.63 8.81 -10.67
CA ILE A 34 -5.70 9.59 -10.02
C ILE A 34 -7.10 9.25 -10.55
N ASN A 35 -7.20 8.22 -11.38
CA ASN A 35 -8.47 7.80 -11.95
C ASN A 35 -9.06 6.68 -11.09
N PHE A 36 -10.18 6.97 -10.42
CA PHE A 36 -10.84 5.99 -9.56
C PHE A 36 -11.41 4.80 -10.34
N GLU A 37 -11.93 5.01 -11.55
CA GLU A 37 -12.45 3.91 -12.37
C GLU A 37 -11.33 2.95 -12.79
N PHE A 38 -10.11 3.45 -13.03
CA PHE A 38 -8.94 2.60 -13.25
C PHE A 38 -8.63 1.74 -12.01
N ALA A 39 -8.65 2.35 -10.82
CA ALA A 39 -8.41 1.62 -9.57
C ALA A 39 -9.48 0.56 -9.31
N LYS A 40 -10.75 0.90 -9.53
CA LYS A 40 -11.90 0.00 -9.41
C LYS A 40 -11.82 -1.16 -10.39
N ALA A 41 -11.55 -0.89 -11.67
CA ALA A 41 -11.40 -1.92 -12.68
C ALA A 41 -10.23 -2.88 -12.34
N THR A 42 -9.12 -2.35 -11.82
CA THR A 42 -7.98 -3.15 -11.36
C THR A 42 -8.37 -4.05 -10.19
N ALA A 43 -9.08 -3.52 -9.21
CA ALA A 43 -9.53 -4.27 -8.04
C ALA A 43 -10.52 -5.39 -8.42
N LEU A 44 -11.52 -5.09 -9.27
CA LEU A 44 -12.48 -6.09 -9.75
C LEU A 44 -11.78 -7.20 -10.55
N LYS A 45 -10.82 -6.85 -11.41
CA LYS A 45 -10.05 -7.84 -12.17
C LYS A 45 -9.19 -8.73 -11.26
N ALA A 46 -8.63 -8.18 -10.19
CA ALA A 46 -7.89 -8.94 -9.19
C ALA A 46 -8.81 -9.91 -8.42
N GLU A 47 -10.02 -9.46 -8.09
CA GLU A 47 -11.04 -10.29 -7.44
C GLU A 47 -11.50 -11.45 -8.34
N GLU A 48 -11.79 -11.18 -9.63
CA GLU A 48 -12.07 -12.21 -10.63
C GLU A 48 -10.91 -13.20 -10.77
N GLY A 49 -9.68 -12.70 -10.70
CA GLY A 49 -8.44 -13.50 -10.71
C GLY A 49 -8.18 -14.29 -9.43
N LYS A 50 -9.05 -14.20 -8.41
CA LYS A 50 -8.89 -14.84 -7.09
C LYS A 50 -7.59 -14.45 -6.38
N PHE A 51 -7.16 -13.22 -6.56
CA PHE A 51 -6.04 -12.68 -5.79
C PHE A 51 -6.47 -12.53 -4.33
N ASP A 52 -5.52 -12.75 -3.43
CA ASP A 52 -5.77 -12.73 -2.00
C ASP A 52 -5.69 -11.31 -1.43
N PHE A 53 -4.88 -10.44 -2.05
CA PHE A 53 -4.71 -9.07 -1.57
C PHE A 53 -4.42 -8.04 -2.65
N LEU A 54 -4.83 -6.81 -2.37
CA LEU A 54 -4.46 -5.61 -3.11
C LEU A 54 -3.60 -4.71 -2.23
N PHE A 55 -2.47 -4.25 -2.78
CA PHE A 55 -1.49 -3.42 -2.11
C PHE A 55 -1.39 -2.03 -2.75
N VAL A 56 -1.45 -0.98 -1.93
CA VAL A 56 -1.21 0.40 -2.37
C VAL A 56 0.07 0.91 -1.70
N ALA A 57 1.05 1.32 -2.50
CA ALA A 57 2.27 1.93 -1.96
C ALA A 57 2.11 3.43 -1.76
N ASP A 58 2.64 3.88 -0.63
CA ASP A 58 2.80 5.29 -0.31
C ASP A 58 4.27 5.72 -0.26
N GLY A 59 4.47 7.02 -0.31
CA GLY A 59 5.72 7.72 -0.19
C GLY A 59 5.46 9.16 0.22
N LEU A 60 6.05 9.56 1.34
CA LEU A 60 5.83 10.85 1.99
C LEU A 60 6.77 11.97 1.49
N TYR A 61 7.53 11.70 0.43
CA TYR A 61 8.51 12.64 -0.11
C TYR A 61 8.46 12.61 -1.63
N ILE A 62 8.37 13.81 -2.22
CA ILE A 62 8.37 14.03 -3.67
C ILE A 62 9.40 15.10 -4.03
N ASN A 63 9.97 14.99 -5.22
CA ASN A 63 10.84 15.98 -5.83
C ASN A 63 10.53 16.08 -7.33
N GLU A 64 11.05 17.09 -8.02
CA GLU A 64 10.81 17.32 -9.46
C GLU A 64 11.23 16.16 -10.37
N LYS A 65 12.11 15.27 -9.88
CA LYS A 65 12.61 14.09 -10.61
C LYS A 65 11.85 12.81 -10.26
N SER A 66 10.81 12.90 -9.44
CA SER A 66 10.03 11.75 -9.01
C SER A 66 9.22 11.19 -10.16
N ILE A 67 8.96 9.87 -10.15
CA ILE A 67 8.12 9.24 -11.16
C ILE A 67 6.72 9.89 -11.15
N PRO A 68 6.07 10.07 -12.32
CA PRO A 68 4.77 10.73 -12.40
C PRO A 68 3.70 10.18 -11.47
N HIS A 69 3.74 8.87 -11.17
CA HIS A 69 2.86 8.24 -10.19
C HIS A 69 3.02 8.77 -8.76
N PHE A 70 4.23 9.17 -8.33
CA PHE A 70 4.43 9.75 -7.00
C PHE A 70 4.11 11.25 -6.97
N LEU A 71 4.12 11.93 -8.12
CA LEU A 71 3.78 13.36 -8.20
C LEU A 71 2.28 13.61 -7.99
N ASN A 72 1.42 12.69 -8.44
CA ASN A 72 -0.02 12.83 -8.29
C ASN A 72 -0.70 11.45 -8.17
N ARG A 73 -1.13 11.08 -6.96
CA ARG A 73 -1.82 9.82 -6.66
C ARG A 73 -2.78 9.95 -5.48
N PHE A 74 -3.64 8.96 -5.34
CA PHE A 74 -4.49 8.83 -4.16
C PHE A 74 -3.71 8.52 -2.89
N GLU A 75 -4.23 9.00 -1.77
CA GLU A 75 -3.83 8.56 -0.43
C GLU A 75 -4.31 7.10 -0.22
N PRO A 76 -3.43 6.19 0.23
CA PRO A 76 -3.71 4.77 0.31
C PRO A 76 -4.97 4.40 1.11
N LEU A 77 -5.16 4.97 2.30
CA LEU A 77 -6.30 4.60 3.15
C LEU A 77 -7.63 5.04 2.52
N THR A 78 -7.65 6.21 1.89
CA THR A 78 -8.82 6.76 1.23
C THR A 78 -9.24 5.91 0.05
N VAL A 79 -8.29 5.56 -0.85
CA VAL A 79 -8.61 4.71 -2.01
C VAL A 79 -8.96 3.29 -1.60
N LEU A 80 -8.29 2.71 -0.60
CA LEU A 80 -8.62 1.39 -0.09
C LEU A 80 -10.01 1.37 0.55
N SER A 81 -10.39 2.41 1.29
CA SER A 81 -11.74 2.53 1.88
C SER A 81 -12.81 2.60 0.80
N ALA A 82 -12.56 3.35 -0.28
CA ALA A 82 -13.47 3.42 -1.41
C ALA A 82 -13.56 2.06 -2.16
N LEU A 83 -12.43 1.40 -2.40
CA LEU A 83 -12.40 0.10 -3.09
C LEU A 83 -13.01 -1.04 -2.24
N ALA A 84 -12.89 -0.97 -0.92
CA ALA A 84 -13.53 -1.91 0.01
C ALA A 84 -15.05 -1.89 -0.07
N SER A 85 -15.66 -0.79 -0.53
CA SER A 85 -17.12 -0.72 -0.72
C SER A 85 -17.61 -1.44 -1.98
N VAL A 86 -16.72 -1.74 -2.95
CA VAL A 86 -17.08 -2.28 -4.26
C VAL A 86 -16.56 -3.70 -4.52
N THR A 87 -15.70 -4.24 -3.66
CA THR A 87 -15.23 -5.64 -3.71
C THR A 87 -15.60 -6.38 -2.41
N ARG A 88 -15.54 -7.71 -2.42
CA ARG A 88 -16.05 -8.56 -1.31
C ARG A 88 -14.99 -9.47 -0.69
N ASN A 89 -14.08 -9.99 -1.50
CA ASN A 89 -13.20 -11.11 -1.12
C ASN A 89 -11.72 -10.72 -1.04
N LEU A 90 -11.35 -9.49 -1.40
CA LEU A 90 -9.97 -9.03 -1.40
C LEU A 90 -9.50 -8.61 0.00
N GLY A 91 -8.31 -9.06 0.39
CA GLY A 91 -7.55 -8.47 1.49
C GLY A 91 -6.90 -7.15 1.06
N TRP A 92 -6.67 -6.25 2.02
CA TRP A 92 -6.12 -4.91 1.76
C TRP A 92 -4.88 -4.67 2.59
N SER A 93 -3.84 -4.12 1.95
CA SER A 93 -2.66 -3.64 2.66
C SER A 93 -2.18 -2.30 2.10
N ALA A 94 -1.80 -1.40 2.99
CA ALA A 94 -1.17 -0.13 2.66
C ALA A 94 0.23 -0.10 3.26
N ARG A 95 1.18 0.50 2.55
CA ARG A 95 2.47 0.85 3.15
C ARG A 95 2.33 2.13 3.96
N SER A 96 2.50 2.05 5.28
CA SER A 96 2.78 3.21 6.11
C SER A 96 4.30 3.35 6.29
N LEU A 97 4.83 4.56 6.12
CA LEU A 97 6.22 4.84 6.48
C LEU A 97 6.28 5.18 7.97
N PRO A 98 7.30 4.71 8.71
CA PRO A 98 7.53 5.21 10.05
C PRO A 98 7.75 6.72 9.96
N ARG A 99 7.02 7.48 10.78
CA ARG A 99 7.35 8.89 11.03
C ARG A 99 8.84 8.92 11.36
N THR A 100 9.60 9.83 10.76
CA THR A 100 10.99 10.08 11.17
C THR A 100 11.00 10.26 12.68
N ALA A 101 11.40 9.22 13.40
CA ALA A 101 11.57 9.30 14.83
C ALA A 101 12.74 10.25 15.01
N SER A 102 12.48 11.43 15.57
CA SER A 102 13.56 12.26 16.10
C SER A 102 14.45 11.34 16.95
N PRO A 103 15.77 11.31 16.75
CA PRO A 103 16.64 10.47 17.55
C PRO A 103 16.38 10.82 19.01
N LEU A 104 15.96 9.84 19.80
CA LEU A 104 15.79 10.04 21.23
C LEU A 104 17.15 10.52 21.77
N PRO A 105 17.19 11.60 22.57
CA PRO A 105 18.43 12.01 23.21
C PRO A 105 18.97 10.85 24.06
N PRO A 106 20.30 10.67 24.16
CA PRO A 106 20.89 9.58 24.90
C PRO A 106 20.35 9.56 26.33
N ARG A 107 19.82 8.40 26.74
CA ARG A 107 19.24 8.17 28.07
C ARG A 107 20.23 8.57 29.17
N VAL A 108 19.91 9.61 29.93
CA VAL A 108 20.38 9.73 31.31
C VAL A 108 19.64 8.70 32.13
N SER A 109 20.39 7.82 32.80
CA SER A 109 19.88 6.84 33.75
C SER A 109 19.24 7.53 34.95
N SER A 110 17.94 7.35 35.15
CA SER A 110 17.29 7.58 36.45
C SER A 110 16.33 6.42 36.72
N PRO A 111 16.38 5.79 37.90
CA PRO A 111 15.52 4.67 38.25
C PRO A 111 14.26 5.19 38.95
N ALA A 112 13.12 5.18 38.27
CA ALA A 112 11.81 5.23 38.94
C ALA A 112 10.72 4.70 38.01
N SER A 113 9.96 3.75 38.56
CA SER A 113 8.92 2.91 37.98
C SER A 113 7.72 3.65 37.37
N ILE A 114 7.05 3.04 36.37
CA ILE A 114 5.66 2.52 36.43
C ILE A 114 5.13 2.22 35.01
N THR A 115 4.59 1.01 34.90
CA THR A 115 3.93 0.28 33.80
C THR A 115 2.63 0.92 33.26
N LEU A 116 2.33 0.78 31.95
CA LEU A 116 1.00 0.33 31.45
C LEU A 116 0.98 -0.05 29.94
N ALA A 117 0.44 -1.25 29.65
CA ALA A 117 -0.27 -1.73 28.45
C ALA A 117 0.44 -1.72 27.08
N ALA A 118 0.27 -2.70 26.17
CA ALA A 118 -0.48 -3.94 26.15
C ALA A 118 0.20 -4.85 25.12
N ALA A 119 0.26 -6.14 25.42
CA ALA A 119 0.72 -7.17 24.50
C ALA A 119 -0.33 -7.44 23.41
N ALA A 120 0.09 -7.49 22.15
CA ALA A 120 -0.51 -8.36 21.15
C ALA A 120 0.60 -8.80 20.16
N PRO A 121 0.65 -10.09 19.79
CA PRO A 121 1.79 -10.67 19.10
C PRO A 121 1.81 -10.29 17.61
N ALA A 122 3.01 -9.93 17.14
CA ALA A 122 3.31 -9.77 15.73
C ALA A 122 3.15 -11.10 14.99
N GLY A 123 2.06 -11.22 14.24
CA GLY A 123 1.86 -12.27 13.25
C GLY A 123 2.57 -11.89 11.95
N THR A 124 3.53 -12.73 11.57
CA THR A 124 4.09 -12.87 10.21
C THR A 124 3.01 -12.84 9.13
N TRP A 125 3.20 -11.96 8.15
CA TRP A 125 2.91 -12.18 6.73
C TRP A 125 4.02 -11.51 5.91
#